data_AF-A0A317AHN3-F1
#
_entry.id   AF-A0A317AHN3-F1
#
_cell.length_a   1.000
_cell.length_b   1.000
_cell.length_c   1.000
_cell.angle_alpha   90.00
_cell.angle_beta   90.00
_cell.angle_gamma   90.00
#
_symmetry.space_group_name_H-M   'P 1'
#
loop_
_entity.id
_entity.type
_entity.pdbx_description
1 polymer ?
#
loop_
_entity_poly.entity_id
_entity_poly.type
_entity_poly.pdbx_seq_one_letter_code
_entity_poly.pdbx_strand_id
1 'polypeptide(L)'
;MLTKTTLPSASAPDASPSPSSPTNPKTKPTNTIPPQGKTLYPTSGSGIPELKTLLSGFTIPSLLTFPVLLTKSLGAIFAVSANLCLGKEGPFVHISTCLGHLIGHFLPKYSGNGRKMRELLSASCSAGLSVAFGAPIGGVLFSYEEVSTFFPRKVLWRAFLCSLTAAMVLRELNPTGTGKLVLFESRFGEEGYEIVHYLVFVLLGVAGGVFGGLFCKANLLWAKWFRTFRVIKRNPVLEVAVVVLVSALVQFPHPLVREMGDVVVKRLLVDCGDEDTRGEWVCRNELLMQSADDTVNWKYVGWLVYGTIAKLVLTTITFGIKVPSGVIIPALDAGALFGRLVGQLIGSISPGIFAMVGAAAFLAGVSRMTISLAVIMFELTGQLSYTVPSMLAILIAKWVADAISLEGVYDIAQTLLSHPFLDPDTAIAIVRQHKACVQVLIPPKRTMDEITVHVPISNKVDVDLLTGKLNTLKERGLMDAGLVLVQDHGGVPILQGYISQAELEFGLTKLVPDMLRTQDEILVRLLGHQIDDGVSPQSLEMDLTPFVDRTPLTICAKAPLEYAVEMFSKLGLRYLMVTEEGTGQLVGVVIKKRLVGYLEQLREHGPRR
;
A
#
# COMPACT_ATOMS: atom_id res chain seq x y z
N MET A 1 -13.11 4.77 12.13
CA MET A 1 -11.72 4.34 11.84
C MET A 1 -10.79 5.44 12.27
N LEU A 2 -9.65 5.09 12.89
CA LEU A 2 -8.59 6.06 13.13
C LEU A 2 -7.95 6.40 11.77
N THR A 3 -8.27 7.58 11.25
CA THR A 3 -7.66 8.18 10.05
C THR A 3 -6.39 8.93 10.44
N LYS A 4 -5.51 9.31 9.49
CA LYS A 4 -4.31 10.16 9.76
C LYS A 4 -4.56 11.24 10.82
N THR A 5 -5.69 11.93 10.72
CA THR A 5 -6.14 13.02 11.62
C THR A 5 -6.54 12.60 13.03
N THR A 6 -6.47 11.32 13.38
CA THR A 6 -6.88 10.79 14.71
C THR A 6 -5.78 10.00 15.41
N LEU A 7 -4.57 9.96 14.83
CA LEU A 7 -3.40 9.48 15.55
C LEU A 7 -3.15 10.41 16.74
N PRO A 8 -2.77 9.88 17.92
CA PRO A 8 -2.44 10.73 19.05
C PRO A 8 -1.31 11.67 18.65
N SER A 9 -1.65 12.97 18.55
CA SER A 9 -0.71 14.04 18.25
C SER A 9 0.46 13.99 19.25
N ALA A 10 1.69 14.04 18.75
CA ALA A 10 2.82 14.41 19.59
C ALA A 10 2.66 15.90 19.93
N SER A 11 2.10 16.21 21.09
CA SER A 11 2.13 17.57 21.63
C SER A 11 3.56 17.94 22.00
N ALA A 12 3.98 19.16 21.66
CA ALA A 12 5.26 19.74 22.04
C ALA A 12 5.44 19.77 23.58
N PRO A 13 6.69 19.78 24.10
CA PRO A 13 6.95 19.81 25.54
C PRO A 13 6.42 21.11 26.17
N ASP A 14 5.75 20.96 27.31
CA ASP A 14 5.14 22.04 28.10
C ASP A 14 6.12 23.18 28.38
N ALA A 15 5.73 24.41 28.01
CA ALA A 15 6.35 25.61 28.52
C ALA A 15 6.04 25.76 30.02
N SER A 16 7.07 26.10 30.80
CA SER A 16 7.07 26.24 32.26
C SER A 16 5.93 27.12 32.83
N PRO A 17 5.44 26.84 34.06
CA PRO A 17 4.33 27.58 34.67
C PRO A 17 4.81 28.94 35.18
N SER A 18 4.05 30.00 34.90
CA SER A 18 4.17 31.31 35.58
C SER A 18 2.95 31.51 36.51
N PRO A 19 3.08 32.27 37.62
CA PRO A 19 2.21 32.12 38.77
C PRO A 19 0.94 32.99 38.72
N SER A 20 -0.17 32.38 39.12
CA SER A 20 -1.35 32.91 39.84
C SER A 20 -1.97 34.27 39.46
N SER A 21 -3.24 34.24 39.03
CA SER A 21 -4.29 35.17 39.51
C SER A 21 -5.70 34.52 39.40
N PRO A 22 -6.70 34.94 40.20
CA PRO A 22 -7.70 34.03 40.77
C PRO A 22 -9.06 33.96 40.02
N THR A 23 -9.67 32.77 40.11
CA THR A 23 -11.12 32.46 40.13
C THR A 23 -12.05 33.12 39.11
N ASN A 24 -12.55 32.30 38.17
CA ASN A 24 -13.88 32.47 37.58
C ASN A 24 -14.54 31.09 37.39
N PRO A 25 -15.62 30.74 38.12
CA PRO A 25 -16.28 29.45 37.99
C PRO A 25 -17.35 29.54 36.92
N LYS A 26 -17.05 29.12 35.67
CA LYS A 26 -18.04 28.80 34.61
C LYS A 26 -17.36 28.28 33.33
N THR A 27 -16.62 27.18 33.43
CA THR A 27 -16.26 26.39 32.24
C THR A 27 -17.39 25.40 31.96
N LYS A 28 -18.22 25.72 30.97
CA LYS A 28 -19.17 24.78 30.36
C LYS A 28 -18.41 23.52 29.91
N PRO A 29 -19.00 22.31 30.04
CA PRO A 29 -18.37 21.10 29.53
C PRO A 29 -18.21 21.25 28.02
N THR A 30 -16.96 21.32 27.56
CA THR A 30 -16.63 21.30 26.14
C THR A 30 -17.08 19.94 25.62
N ASN A 31 -18.22 19.90 24.92
CA ASN A 31 -18.64 18.74 24.14
C ASN A 31 -17.56 18.47 23.08
N THR A 32 -16.59 17.62 23.42
CA THR A 32 -15.67 17.04 22.45
C THR A 32 -16.49 16.12 21.57
N ILE A 33 -16.95 16.66 20.43
CA ILE A 33 -17.54 15.87 19.35
C ILE A 33 -16.53 14.76 19.03
N PRO A 34 -16.91 13.47 19.10
CA PRO A 34 -15.99 12.40 18.76
C PRO A 34 -15.52 12.61 17.31
N PRO A 35 -14.22 12.43 17.02
CA PRO A 35 -13.69 12.72 15.70
C PRO A 35 -14.44 11.91 14.65
N GLN A 36 -15.15 12.60 13.74
CA GLN A 36 -15.86 11.95 12.63
C GLN A 36 -14.84 11.25 11.72
N GLY A 37 -14.75 9.93 11.82
CA GLY A 37 -13.90 9.13 10.96
C GLY A 37 -14.35 9.22 9.49
N LYS A 38 -13.40 9.24 8.55
CA LYS A 38 -13.72 9.15 7.11
C LYS A 38 -14.39 7.80 6.81
N THR A 39 -15.45 7.82 6.00
CA THR A 39 -16.10 6.61 5.49
C THR A 39 -15.17 5.93 4.47
N LEU A 40 -14.76 4.68 4.74
CA LEU A 40 -13.98 3.87 3.82
C LEU A 40 -14.91 3.04 2.94
N TYR A 41 -14.65 3.01 1.63
CA TYR A 41 -15.32 2.12 0.69
C TYR A 41 -14.35 0.96 0.34
N PRO A 42 -14.38 -0.18 1.06
CA PRO A 42 -13.35 -1.22 0.94
C PRO A 42 -13.33 -1.92 -0.43
N THR A 43 -14.42 -1.81 -1.19
CA THR A 43 -14.55 -2.39 -2.54
C THR A 43 -14.06 -1.46 -3.64
N SER A 44 -13.99 -0.15 -3.38
CA SER A 44 -13.60 0.87 -4.35
C SER A 44 -12.12 0.78 -4.74
N GLY A 45 -11.77 1.31 -5.90
CA GLY A 45 -10.37 1.47 -6.32
C GLY A 45 -9.64 0.15 -6.53
N SER A 46 -8.31 0.23 -6.57
CA SER A 46 -7.47 -0.91 -6.90
C SER A 46 -7.37 -1.94 -5.78
N GLY A 47 -7.33 -1.51 -4.52
CA GLY A 47 -6.99 -2.38 -3.39
C GLY A 47 -5.49 -2.50 -3.10
N ILE A 48 -4.61 -2.15 -4.05
CA ILE A 48 -3.14 -2.17 -3.85
C ILE A 48 -2.70 -1.20 -2.73
N PRO A 49 -3.15 0.07 -2.69
CA PRO A 49 -2.85 0.98 -1.58
C PRO A 49 -3.17 0.39 -0.20
N GLU A 50 -4.34 -0.23 -0.07
CA GLU A 50 -4.83 -0.84 1.16
C GLU A 50 -4.02 -2.08 1.52
N LEU A 51 -3.67 -2.93 0.55
CA LEU A 51 -2.81 -4.09 0.76
C LEU A 51 -1.39 -3.71 1.18
N LYS A 52 -0.79 -2.69 0.56
CA LYS A 52 0.53 -2.16 0.94
C LYS A 52 0.52 -1.63 2.38
N THR A 53 -0.58 -0.98 2.80
CA THR A 53 -0.81 -0.56 4.19
C THR A 53 -0.91 -1.76 5.14
N LEU A 54 -1.65 -2.80 4.74
CA LEU A 54 -1.85 -4.03 5.51
C LEU A 54 -0.54 -4.81 5.71
N LEU A 55 0.25 -4.98 4.64
CA LEU A 55 1.53 -5.69 4.69
C LEU A 55 2.62 -4.90 5.41
N SER A 56 2.59 -3.56 5.38
CA SER A 56 3.42 -2.70 6.26
C SER A 56 3.10 -2.89 7.74
N GLY A 57 1.90 -3.40 8.04
CA GLY A 57 1.59 -3.99 9.32
C GLY A 57 0.51 -3.29 10.13
N PHE A 58 -0.20 -2.35 9.52
CA PHE A 58 -1.45 -1.82 10.05
C PHE A 58 -2.60 -2.77 9.72
N THR A 59 -3.63 -2.82 10.56
CA THR A 59 -4.82 -3.64 10.33
C THR A 59 -5.96 -2.73 9.86
N ILE A 60 -6.54 -3.04 8.69
CA ILE A 60 -7.74 -2.36 8.18
C ILE A 60 -8.92 -3.31 8.39
N PRO A 61 -9.84 -3.02 9.33
CA PRO A 61 -10.97 -3.90 9.59
C PRO A 61 -11.86 -4.04 8.36
N SER A 62 -12.40 -5.25 8.19
CA SER A 62 -13.29 -5.65 7.10
C SER A 62 -12.73 -5.62 5.67
N LEU A 63 -11.45 -5.28 5.46
CA LEU A 63 -10.84 -5.21 4.12
C LEU A 63 -10.82 -6.57 3.39
N LEU A 64 -10.47 -7.65 4.11
CA LEU A 64 -10.26 -8.99 3.54
C LEU A 64 -11.46 -9.94 3.75
N THR A 65 -12.66 -9.40 3.85
CA THR A 65 -13.87 -10.18 4.16
C THR A 65 -14.52 -10.77 2.91
N PHE A 66 -15.31 -11.85 3.08
CA PHE A 66 -16.04 -12.49 1.99
C PHE A 66 -17.00 -11.54 1.22
N PRO A 67 -17.77 -10.65 1.88
CA PRO A 67 -18.60 -9.69 1.16
C PRO A 67 -17.79 -8.77 0.24
N VAL A 68 -16.60 -8.33 0.69
CA VAL A 68 -15.71 -7.49 -0.14
C VAL A 68 -15.22 -8.27 -1.36
N LEU A 69 -14.85 -9.54 -1.19
CA LEU A 69 -14.48 -10.42 -2.30
C LEU A 69 -15.62 -10.50 -3.33
N LEU A 70 -16.84 -10.79 -2.90
CA LEU A 70 -17.97 -10.95 -3.81
C LEU A 70 -18.33 -9.65 -4.54
N THR A 71 -18.48 -8.55 -3.78
CA THR A 71 -18.84 -7.25 -4.35
C THR A 71 -17.76 -6.68 -5.25
N LYS A 72 -16.47 -6.87 -4.92
CA LYS A 72 -15.36 -6.38 -5.77
C LYS A 72 -15.23 -7.19 -7.05
N SER A 73 -15.42 -8.50 -7.01
CA SER A 73 -15.46 -9.36 -8.22
C SER A 73 -16.59 -8.96 -9.17
N LEU A 74 -17.83 -8.85 -8.67
CA LEU A 74 -18.98 -8.45 -9.49
C LEU A 74 -18.82 -7.01 -10.01
N GLY A 75 -18.37 -6.09 -9.15
CA GLY A 75 -18.14 -4.70 -9.54
C GLY A 75 -17.06 -4.53 -10.59
N ALA A 76 -15.99 -5.34 -10.54
CA ALA A 76 -14.93 -5.33 -11.56
C ALA A 76 -15.44 -5.81 -12.92
N ILE A 77 -16.32 -6.84 -12.97
CA ILE A 77 -16.96 -7.30 -14.20
C ILE A 77 -17.73 -6.15 -14.85
N PHE A 78 -18.64 -5.50 -14.11
CA PHE A 78 -19.41 -4.39 -14.64
C PHE A 78 -18.54 -3.18 -15.04
N ALA A 79 -17.48 -2.88 -14.29
CA ALA A 79 -16.58 -1.77 -14.59
C ALA A 79 -15.83 -1.98 -15.93
N VAL A 80 -15.35 -3.20 -16.17
CA VAL A 80 -14.67 -3.56 -17.42
C VAL A 80 -15.66 -3.65 -18.57
N SER A 81 -16.83 -4.27 -18.37
CA SER A 81 -17.88 -4.36 -19.39
C SER A 81 -18.45 -3.00 -19.80
N ALA A 82 -18.42 -2.00 -18.93
CA ALA A 82 -18.80 -0.62 -19.25
C ALA A 82 -17.77 0.13 -20.10
N ASN A 83 -16.65 -0.50 -20.46
CA ASN A 83 -15.54 0.08 -21.23
C ASN A 83 -14.97 1.39 -20.67
N LEU A 84 -14.99 1.53 -19.35
CA LEU A 84 -14.33 2.65 -18.69
C LEU A 84 -12.80 2.55 -18.90
N CYS A 85 -12.10 3.69 -18.92
CA CYS A 85 -10.63 3.74 -18.91
C CYS A 85 -10.08 3.27 -17.55
N LEU A 86 -10.23 1.97 -17.27
CA LEU A 86 -9.89 1.29 -16.02
C LEU A 86 -9.30 -0.08 -16.34
N GLY A 87 -8.41 -0.58 -15.47
CA GLY A 87 -7.86 -1.93 -15.54
C GLY A 87 -8.46 -2.86 -14.48
N LYS A 88 -8.59 -4.15 -14.80
CA LYS A 88 -9.00 -5.20 -13.86
C LYS A 88 -7.88 -5.65 -12.92
N GLU A 89 -6.62 -5.47 -13.32
CA GLU A 89 -5.46 -6.13 -12.71
C GLU A 89 -5.24 -5.78 -11.25
N GLY A 90 -5.41 -4.50 -10.89
CA GLY A 90 -5.36 -4.05 -9.50
C GLY A 90 -6.39 -4.75 -8.61
N PRO A 91 -7.69 -4.66 -8.95
CA PRO A 91 -8.75 -5.41 -8.27
C PRO A 91 -8.49 -6.93 -8.16
N PHE A 92 -7.92 -7.56 -9.19
CA PHE A 92 -7.58 -8.99 -9.17
C PHE A 92 -6.56 -9.34 -8.08
N VAL A 93 -5.53 -8.50 -7.86
CA VAL A 93 -4.59 -8.67 -6.75
C VAL A 93 -5.32 -8.64 -5.40
N HIS A 94 -6.26 -7.72 -5.23
CA HIS A 94 -7.04 -7.64 -3.99
C HIS A 94 -7.97 -8.84 -3.80
N ILE A 95 -8.68 -9.26 -4.84
CA ILE A 95 -9.59 -10.43 -4.81
C ILE A 95 -8.82 -11.70 -4.44
N SER A 96 -7.65 -11.93 -5.05
CA SER A 96 -6.78 -13.06 -4.73
C SER A 96 -6.32 -13.03 -3.26
N THR A 97 -6.01 -11.85 -2.75
CA THR A 97 -5.58 -11.68 -1.36
C THR A 97 -6.70 -11.91 -0.36
N CYS A 98 -7.93 -11.48 -0.67
CA CYS A 98 -9.11 -11.82 0.12
C CYS A 98 -9.32 -13.33 0.17
N LEU A 99 -9.19 -14.02 -0.97
CA LEU A 99 -9.31 -15.48 -1.02
C LEU A 99 -8.22 -16.17 -0.17
N GLY A 100 -6.97 -15.72 -0.29
CA GLY A 100 -5.86 -16.20 0.53
C GLY A 100 -6.07 -16.00 2.03
N HIS A 101 -6.65 -14.86 2.43
CA HIS A 101 -7.01 -14.59 3.82
C HIS A 101 -8.09 -15.53 4.35
N LEU A 102 -9.16 -15.72 3.59
CA LEU A 102 -10.27 -16.61 3.96
C LEU A 102 -9.76 -18.04 4.14
N ILE A 103 -9.00 -18.56 3.17
CA ILE A 103 -8.38 -19.90 3.26
C ILE A 103 -7.42 -19.98 4.45
N GLY A 104 -6.60 -18.94 4.65
CA GLY A 104 -5.67 -18.86 5.78
C GLY A 104 -6.37 -18.88 7.14
N HIS A 105 -7.56 -18.30 7.25
CA HIS A 105 -8.31 -18.27 8.50
C HIS A 105 -8.81 -19.66 8.92
N PHE A 106 -9.14 -20.54 7.95
CA PHE A 106 -9.51 -21.93 8.21
C PHE A 106 -8.33 -22.80 8.64
N LEU A 107 -7.10 -22.35 8.45
CA LEU A 107 -5.89 -23.10 8.77
C LEU A 107 -5.28 -22.59 10.09
N PRO A 108 -5.22 -23.43 11.16
CA PRO A 108 -4.70 -23.00 12.47
C PRO A 108 -3.29 -22.42 12.43
N LYS A 109 -2.45 -22.94 11.51
CA LYS A 109 -1.07 -22.47 11.26
C LYS A 109 -0.99 -20.98 10.90
N TYR A 110 -1.99 -20.44 10.22
CA TYR A 110 -2.03 -19.05 9.75
C TYR A 110 -2.97 -18.20 10.60
N SER A 111 -4.11 -18.73 11.02
CA SER A 111 -5.10 -18.01 11.83
C SER A 111 -4.54 -17.49 13.15
N GLY A 112 -3.75 -18.31 13.87
CA GLY A 112 -3.14 -17.92 15.15
C GLY A 112 -1.84 -17.11 15.02
N ASN A 113 -1.31 -16.90 13.82
CA ASN A 113 -0.01 -16.24 13.63
C ASN A 113 -0.06 -15.19 12.52
N GLY A 114 -0.23 -13.92 12.94
CA GLY A 114 -0.31 -12.78 12.03
C GLY A 114 0.90 -12.60 11.11
N ARG A 115 2.11 -13.01 11.54
CA ARG A 115 3.30 -12.97 10.68
C ARG A 115 3.16 -13.97 9.53
N LYS A 116 2.84 -15.23 9.83
CA LYS A 116 2.61 -16.25 8.81
C LYS A 116 1.42 -15.91 7.91
N MET A 117 0.38 -15.29 8.45
CA MET A 117 -0.73 -14.77 7.65
C MET A 117 -0.23 -13.75 6.61
N ARG A 118 0.58 -12.75 7.01
CA ARG A 118 1.15 -11.78 6.06
C ARG A 118 2.03 -12.42 4.98
N GLU A 119 2.80 -13.44 5.35
CA GLU A 119 3.58 -14.24 4.39
C GLU A 119 2.67 -14.92 3.35
N LEU A 120 1.52 -15.48 3.78
CA LEU A 120 0.52 -16.06 2.87
C LEU A 120 -0.12 -15.00 1.98
N LEU A 121 -0.51 -13.85 2.53
CA LEU A 121 -1.12 -12.75 1.76
C LEU A 121 -0.16 -12.21 0.68
N SER A 122 1.13 -12.15 0.96
CA SER A 122 2.16 -11.73 -0.01
C SER A 122 2.27 -12.72 -1.19
N ALA A 123 2.13 -14.02 -0.92
CA ALA A 123 2.07 -15.06 -1.95
C ALA A 123 0.77 -14.97 -2.76
N SER A 124 -0.37 -14.74 -2.10
CA SER A 124 -1.67 -14.53 -2.77
C SER A 124 -1.69 -13.29 -3.66
N CYS A 125 -1.04 -12.20 -3.26
CA CYS A 125 -0.86 -11.00 -4.11
C CYS A 125 -0.13 -11.37 -5.41
N SER A 126 0.95 -12.14 -5.29
CA SER A 126 1.78 -12.58 -6.43
C SER A 126 0.98 -13.44 -7.41
N ALA A 127 0.21 -14.41 -6.89
CA ALA A 127 -0.64 -15.27 -7.70
C ALA A 127 -1.77 -14.49 -8.41
N GLY A 128 -2.37 -13.51 -7.72
CA GLY A 128 -3.40 -12.65 -8.32
C GLY A 128 -2.88 -11.87 -9.52
N LEU A 129 -1.67 -11.31 -9.42
CA LEU A 129 -1.04 -10.62 -10.54
C LEU A 129 -0.57 -11.58 -11.64
N SER A 130 -0.10 -12.77 -11.27
CA SER A 130 0.28 -13.81 -12.24
C SER A 130 -0.91 -14.25 -13.09
N VAL A 131 -2.12 -14.33 -12.53
CA VAL A 131 -3.35 -14.66 -13.28
C VAL A 131 -3.83 -13.46 -14.10
N ALA A 132 -3.66 -12.24 -13.57
CA ALA A 132 -4.01 -10.99 -14.25
C ALA A 132 -3.29 -10.83 -15.61
N PHE A 133 -1.97 -11.07 -15.63
CA PHE A 133 -1.13 -10.88 -16.81
C PHE A 133 -0.63 -12.16 -17.48
N GLY A 134 -0.82 -13.33 -16.87
CA GLY A 134 -0.15 -14.55 -17.34
C GLY A 134 1.36 -14.55 -17.09
N ALA A 135 1.84 -13.70 -16.17
CA ALA A 135 3.25 -13.41 -15.91
C ALA A 135 3.68 -13.86 -14.50
N PRO A 136 4.11 -15.11 -14.30
CA PRO A 136 4.40 -15.66 -12.96
C PRO A 136 5.63 -15.04 -12.31
N ILE A 137 6.71 -14.75 -13.05
CA ILE A 137 7.91 -14.12 -12.47
C ILE A 137 7.61 -12.65 -12.18
N GLY A 138 6.94 -11.97 -13.12
CA GLY A 138 6.50 -10.59 -12.97
C GLY A 138 5.59 -10.39 -11.75
N GLY A 139 4.66 -11.33 -11.50
CA GLY A 139 3.76 -11.30 -10.34
C GLY A 139 4.47 -11.35 -8.99
N VAL A 140 5.50 -12.20 -8.87
CA VAL A 140 6.30 -12.32 -7.64
C VAL A 140 7.14 -11.07 -7.41
N LEU A 141 7.78 -10.57 -8.47
CA LEU A 141 8.60 -9.36 -8.38
C LEU A 141 7.76 -8.13 -8.06
N PHE A 142 6.54 -8.03 -8.59
CA PHE A 142 5.62 -6.97 -8.22
C PHE A 142 5.23 -7.01 -6.74
N SER A 143 4.89 -8.18 -6.20
CA SER A 143 4.58 -8.31 -4.77
C SER A 143 5.78 -7.96 -3.90
N TYR A 144 6.99 -8.27 -4.37
CA TYR A 144 8.25 -7.91 -3.73
C TYR A 144 8.56 -6.41 -3.80
N GLU A 145 8.37 -5.78 -4.96
CA GLU A 145 8.76 -4.38 -5.22
C GLU A 145 7.72 -3.37 -4.73
N GLU A 146 6.43 -3.61 -4.96
CA GLU A 146 5.38 -2.60 -4.75
C GLU A 146 4.54 -2.81 -3.49
N VAL A 147 4.26 -4.07 -3.12
CA VAL A 147 3.25 -4.37 -2.09
C VAL A 147 3.88 -4.68 -0.73
N SER A 148 5.00 -5.39 -0.71
CA SER A 148 5.60 -5.93 0.53
C SER A 148 6.77 -5.07 1.02
N THR A 149 6.73 -4.67 2.29
CA THR A 149 7.88 -3.99 2.96
C THR A 149 8.95 -4.97 3.42
N PHE A 150 8.54 -6.20 3.78
CA PHE A 150 9.43 -7.26 4.23
C PHE A 150 9.10 -8.56 3.50
N PHE A 151 10.08 -9.12 2.80
CA PHE A 151 9.87 -10.28 1.95
C PHE A 151 11.00 -11.31 2.12
N PRO A 152 10.83 -12.30 3.01
CA PRO A 152 11.90 -13.25 3.31
C PRO A 152 12.07 -14.26 2.16
N ARG A 153 13.31 -14.78 1.99
CA ARG A 153 13.64 -15.78 0.95
C ARG A 153 12.71 -17.00 0.92
N LYS A 154 12.21 -17.42 2.09
CA LYS A 154 11.24 -18.53 2.21
C LYS A 154 9.88 -18.20 1.59
N VAL A 155 9.47 -16.94 1.62
CA VAL A 155 8.23 -16.47 0.99
C VAL A 155 8.44 -16.30 -0.50
N LEU A 156 9.61 -15.82 -0.94
CA LEU A 156 9.93 -15.70 -2.36
C LEU A 156 9.69 -17.00 -3.14
N TRP A 157 10.27 -18.11 -2.69
CA TRP A 157 10.10 -19.39 -3.39
C TRP A 157 8.64 -19.89 -3.32
N ARG A 158 7.93 -19.68 -2.20
CA ARG A 158 6.52 -20.09 -2.03
C ARG A 158 5.59 -19.27 -2.92
N ALA A 159 5.84 -17.96 -3.02
CA ALA A 159 5.12 -17.05 -3.89
C ALA A 159 5.34 -17.43 -5.36
N PHE A 160 6.58 -17.80 -5.72
CA PHE A 160 6.90 -18.32 -7.04
C PHE A 160 6.16 -19.61 -7.35
N LEU A 161 6.18 -20.61 -6.45
CA LEU A 161 5.42 -21.85 -6.64
C LEU A 161 3.93 -21.56 -6.80
N CYS A 162 3.36 -20.72 -5.94
CA CYS A 162 1.93 -20.36 -5.99
C CYS A 162 1.56 -19.64 -7.30
N SER A 163 2.40 -18.73 -7.77
CA SER A 163 2.19 -17.98 -9.02
C SER A 163 2.32 -18.91 -10.22
N LEU A 164 3.32 -19.78 -10.24
CA LEU A 164 3.51 -20.78 -11.28
C LEU A 164 2.31 -21.73 -11.39
N THR A 165 1.81 -22.25 -10.27
CA THR A 165 0.61 -23.10 -10.29
C THR A 165 -0.62 -22.36 -10.81
N ALA A 166 -0.76 -21.07 -10.46
CA ALA A 166 -1.87 -20.26 -10.94
C ALA A 166 -1.78 -20.00 -12.45
N ALA A 167 -0.57 -19.73 -12.96
CA ALA A 167 -0.31 -19.61 -14.40
C ALA A 167 -0.58 -20.93 -15.14
N MET A 168 -0.11 -22.08 -14.62
CA MET A 168 -0.41 -23.39 -15.23
C MET A 168 -1.91 -23.63 -15.34
N VAL A 169 -2.67 -23.37 -14.28
CA VAL A 169 -4.14 -23.52 -14.30
C VAL A 169 -4.78 -22.56 -15.30
N LEU A 170 -4.32 -21.31 -15.39
CA LEU A 170 -4.82 -20.35 -16.37
C LEU A 170 -4.57 -20.82 -17.82
N ARG A 171 -3.40 -21.41 -18.09
CA ARG A 171 -3.06 -21.97 -19.40
C ARG A 171 -3.98 -23.12 -19.78
N GLU A 172 -4.20 -24.06 -18.87
CA GLU A 172 -5.05 -25.23 -19.12
C GLU A 172 -6.53 -24.87 -19.24
N LEU A 173 -7.01 -23.90 -18.46
CA LEU A 173 -8.39 -23.41 -18.57
C LEU A 173 -8.63 -22.67 -19.90
N ASN A 174 -7.59 -22.07 -20.47
CA ASN A 174 -7.59 -21.37 -21.75
C ASN A 174 -8.84 -20.48 -21.99
N PRO A 175 -9.12 -19.50 -21.10
CA PRO A 175 -10.35 -18.71 -21.18
C PRO A 175 -10.43 -17.84 -22.45
N THR A 176 -9.29 -17.51 -23.06
CA THR A 176 -9.21 -16.72 -24.31
C THR A 176 -9.24 -17.59 -25.57
N GLY A 177 -9.20 -18.92 -25.44
CA GLY A 177 -9.18 -19.85 -26.57
C GLY A 177 -7.87 -19.86 -27.37
N THR A 178 -6.84 -19.12 -26.96
CA THR A 178 -5.57 -18.97 -27.69
C THR A 178 -4.57 -20.10 -27.44
N GLY A 179 -4.72 -20.84 -26.33
CA GLY A 179 -3.80 -21.92 -25.92
C GLY A 179 -2.44 -21.41 -25.41
N LYS A 180 -2.28 -20.10 -25.27
CA LYS A 180 -1.03 -19.43 -24.86
C LYS A 180 -1.24 -18.64 -23.57
N LEU A 181 -0.18 -18.54 -22.77
CA LEU A 181 -0.12 -17.73 -21.54
C LEU A 181 0.07 -16.23 -21.83
N VAL A 182 0.72 -15.94 -22.96
CA VAL A 182 1.16 -14.61 -23.36
C VAL A 182 -0.04 -13.84 -23.93
N LEU A 183 -0.40 -12.71 -23.30
CA LEU A 183 -1.57 -11.92 -23.68
C LEU A 183 -1.35 -11.06 -24.93
N PHE A 184 -0.11 -10.61 -25.16
CA PHE A 184 0.28 -9.70 -26.24
C PHE A 184 1.44 -10.27 -27.07
N GLU A 185 1.26 -11.46 -27.63
CA GLU A 185 2.27 -12.04 -28.51
C GLU A 185 2.42 -11.18 -29.77
N SER A 186 3.63 -10.64 -29.93
CA SER A 186 4.04 -9.88 -31.11
C SER A 186 5.37 -10.45 -31.57
N ARG A 187 5.44 -10.88 -32.82
CA ARG A 187 6.69 -11.33 -33.44
C ARG A 187 7.27 -10.18 -34.22
N PHE A 188 8.11 -9.37 -33.59
CA PHE A 188 8.91 -8.42 -34.36
C PHE A 188 9.96 -9.22 -35.12
N GLY A 189 10.11 -8.94 -36.42
CA GLY A 189 11.13 -9.57 -37.26
C GLY A 189 12.55 -9.40 -36.71
N GLU A 190 13.49 -10.20 -37.20
CA GLU A 190 14.91 -10.18 -36.77
C GLU A 190 15.69 -8.92 -37.20
N GLU A 191 15.03 -7.96 -37.86
CA GLU A 191 15.61 -6.65 -38.20
C GLU A 191 15.80 -5.83 -36.91
N GLY A 192 16.96 -6.01 -36.30
CA GLY A 192 17.33 -5.39 -35.03
C GLY A 192 17.35 -3.86 -35.10
N TYR A 193 16.93 -3.23 -34.01
CA TYR A 193 17.08 -1.80 -33.86
C TYR A 193 18.57 -1.41 -33.86
N GLU A 194 18.90 -0.35 -34.57
CA GLU A 194 20.25 0.24 -34.55
C GLU A 194 20.50 1.09 -33.30
N ILE A 195 21.76 1.45 -33.06
CA ILE A 195 22.19 2.30 -31.93
C ILE A 195 21.43 3.64 -31.89
N VAL A 196 21.07 4.19 -33.05
CA VAL A 196 20.34 5.46 -33.18
C VAL A 196 18.97 5.40 -32.49
N HIS A 197 18.32 4.22 -32.49
CA HIS A 197 17.00 4.04 -31.88
C HIS A 197 17.03 4.12 -30.35
N TYR A 198 18.17 3.88 -29.70
CA TYR A 198 18.28 4.10 -28.25
C TYR A 198 17.99 5.54 -27.84
N LEU A 199 18.35 6.52 -28.67
CA LEU A 199 18.04 7.93 -28.41
C LEU A 199 16.52 8.16 -28.41
N VAL A 200 15.80 7.49 -29.31
CA VAL A 200 14.33 7.54 -29.37
C VAL A 200 13.70 6.87 -28.15
N PHE A 201 14.22 5.71 -27.73
CA PHE A 201 13.76 5.04 -26.52
C PHE A 201 13.99 5.88 -25.25
N VAL A 202 15.10 6.63 -25.19
CA VAL A 202 15.35 7.63 -24.14
C VAL A 202 14.28 8.72 -24.16
N LEU A 203 13.95 9.27 -25.34
CA LEU A 203 12.90 10.29 -25.49
C LEU A 203 11.52 9.77 -25.09
N LEU A 204 11.19 8.52 -25.45
CA LEU A 204 9.96 7.85 -25.00
C LEU A 204 9.94 7.70 -23.47
N GLY A 205 11.08 7.35 -22.88
CA GLY A 205 11.27 7.35 -21.42
C GLY A 205 10.98 8.71 -20.80
N VAL A 206 11.59 9.78 -21.32
CA VAL A 206 11.36 11.16 -20.85
C VAL A 206 9.89 11.54 -20.97
N ALA A 207 9.26 11.29 -22.12
CA ALA A 207 7.85 11.60 -22.35
C ALA A 207 6.93 10.84 -21.38
N GLY A 208 7.17 9.54 -21.18
CA GLY A 208 6.43 8.71 -20.22
C GLY A 208 6.60 9.21 -18.78
N GLY A 209 7.81 9.63 -18.41
CA GLY A 209 8.07 10.21 -17.10
C GLY A 209 7.39 11.56 -16.88
N VAL A 210 7.43 12.45 -17.88
CA VAL A 210 6.71 13.73 -17.85
C VAL A 210 5.22 13.51 -17.70
N PHE A 211 4.63 12.65 -18.55
CA PHE A 211 3.22 12.33 -18.48
C PHE A 211 2.85 11.79 -17.10
N GLY A 212 3.59 10.81 -16.60
CA GLY A 212 3.29 10.16 -15.35
C GLY A 212 3.42 11.08 -14.13
N GLY A 213 4.42 11.97 -14.11
CA GLY A 213 4.53 13.03 -13.10
C GLY A 213 3.37 14.04 -13.17
N LEU A 214 2.96 14.44 -14.38
CA LEU A 214 1.82 15.34 -14.59
C LEU A 214 0.50 14.69 -14.18
N PHE A 215 0.31 13.41 -14.54
CA PHE A 215 -0.83 12.58 -14.18
C PHE A 215 -1.02 12.51 -12.67
N CYS A 216 0.07 12.23 -11.92
CA CYS A 216 0.04 12.19 -10.46
C CYS A 216 -0.46 13.52 -9.85
N LYS A 217 0.06 14.66 -10.32
CA LYS A 217 -0.36 15.99 -9.87
C LYS A 217 -1.80 16.32 -10.27
N ALA A 218 -2.17 16.04 -11.51
CA ALA A 218 -3.50 16.30 -12.05
C ALA A 218 -4.57 15.47 -11.33
N ASN A 219 -4.29 14.18 -11.08
CA ASN A 219 -5.18 13.30 -10.33
C ASN A 219 -5.35 13.77 -8.87
N LEU A 220 -4.27 14.20 -8.21
CA LEU A 220 -4.36 14.79 -6.86
C LEU A 220 -5.22 16.07 -6.86
N LEU A 221 -5.01 16.95 -7.84
CA LEU A 221 -5.76 18.19 -7.98
C LEU A 221 -7.25 17.90 -8.25
N TRP A 222 -7.53 16.96 -9.15
CA TRP A 222 -8.88 16.50 -9.48
C TRP A 222 -9.59 15.93 -8.26
N ALA A 223 -8.92 15.06 -7.49
CA ALA A 223 -9.47 14.50 -6.26
C ALA A 223 -9.76 15.56 -5.20
N LYS A 224 -8.95 16.61 -5.08
CA LYS A 224 -9.15 17.69 -4.11
C LYS A 224 -10.19 18.73 -4.54
N TRP A 225 -10.28 19.02 -5.83
CA TRP A 225 -11.17 20.03 -6.36
C TRP A 225 -12.54 19.46 -6.71
N PHE A 226 -12.59 18.51 -7.66
CA PHE A 226 -13.84 17.99 -8.22
C PHE A 226 -14.63 17.14 -7.20
N ARG A 227 -13.95 16.27 -6.44
CA ARG A 227 -14.62 15.39 -5.47
C ARG A 227 -15.01 16.06 -4.16
N THR A 228 -14.61 17.31 -3.96
CA THR A 228 -15.02 18.12 -2.79
C THR A 228 -16.37 18.81 -3.04
N PHE A 229 -16.84 18.91 -4.29
CA PHE A 229 -18.17 19.44 -4.60
C PHE A 229 -19.27 18.67 -3.86
N ARG A 230 -20.17 19.41 -3.21
CA ARG A 230 -21.18 18.87 -2.29
C ARG A 230 -22.12 17.85 -2.94
N VAL A 231 -22.48 18.08 -4.21
CA VAL A 231 -23.37 17.19 -4.98
C VAL A 231 -22.70 15.83 -5.21
N ILE A 232 -21.45 15.83 -5.66
CA ILE A 232 -20.65 14.62 -5.95
C ILE A 232 -20.34 13.87 -4.65
N LYS A 233 -19.95 14.59 -3.59
CA LYS A 233 -19.66 13.99 -2.28
C LYS A 233 -20.88 13.27 -1.69
N ARG A 234 -22.08 13.82 -1.88
CA ARG A 234 -23.35 13.22 -1.41
C ARG A 234 -23.78 12.04 -2.28
N ASN A 235 -23.63 12.15 -3.59
CA ASN A 235 -24.13 11.18 -4.57
C ASN A 235 -23.00 10.60 -5.44
N PRO A 236 -22.23 9.60 -4.95
CA PRO A 236 -21.13 9.04 -5.74
C PRO A 236 -21.56 8.26 -6.98
N VAL A 237 -22.79 7.73 -7.00
CA VAL A 237 -23.32 7.05 -8.19
C VAL A 237 -23.48 8.03 -9.36
N LEU A 238 -23.80 9.30 -9.07
CA LEU A 238 -23.88 10.36 -10.09
C LEU A 238 -22.51 10.63 -10.72
N GLU A 239 -21.44 10.65 -9.93
CA GLU A 239 -20.07 10.78 -10.44
C GLU A 239 -19.76 9.68 -11.45
N VAL A 240 -20.04 8.43 -11.08
CA VAL A 240 -19.80 7.27 -11.96
C VAL A 240 -20.63 7.39 -13.25
N ALA A 241 -21.91 7.75 -13.17
CA ALA A 241 -22.77 7.91 -14.34
C ALA A 241 -22.26 9.00 -15.30
N VAL A 242 -21.82 10.14 -14.77
CA VAL A 242 -21.24 11.23 -15.58
C VAL A 242 -19.92 10.80 -16.23
N VAL A 243 -19.06 10.11 -15.49
CA VAL A 243 -17.77 9.62 -16.01
C VAL A 243 -17.98 8.57 -17.11
N VAL A 244 -18.95 7.67 -16.95
CA VAL A 244 -19.34 6.70 -18.00
C VAL A 244 -19.82 7.44 -19.25
N LEU A 245 -20.71 8.42 -19.10
CA LEU A 245 -21.22 9.21 -20.22
C LEU A 245 -20.10 9.95 -20.97
N VAL A 246 -19.21 10.63 -20.25
CA VAL A 246 -18.06 11.34 -20.84
C VAL A 246 -17.12 10.36 -21.53
N SER A 247 -16.81 9.22 -20.92
CA SER A 247 -15.96 8.20 -21.52
C SER A 247 -16.56 7.67 -22.81
N ALA A 248 -17.87 7.37 -22.82
CA ALA A 248 -18.56 6.92 -24.03
C ALA A 248 -18.52 7.97 -25.15
N LEU A 249 -18.80 9.24 -24.85
CA LEU A 249 -18.79 10.32 -25.84
C LEU A 249 -17.40 10.56 -26.44
N VAL A 250 -16.34 10.48 -25.64
CA VAL A 250 -14.96 10.70 -26.09
C VAL A 250 -14.41 9.49 -26.84
N GLN A 251 -14.70 8.26 -26.40
CA GLN A 251 -14.16 7.05 -27.01
C GLN A 251 -14.92 6.60 -28.26
N PHE A 252 -16.24 6.77 -28.31
CA PHE A 252 -17.10 6.26 -29.39
C PHE A 252 -16.66 6.67 -30.82
N PRO A 253 -16.21 7.91 -31.07
CA PRO A 253 -15.73 8.31 -32.40
C PRO A 253 -14.47 7.58 -32.86
N HIS A 254 -13.65 7.08 -31.92
CA HIS A 254 -12.33 6.51 -32.24
C HIS A 254 -12.45 5.02 -32.59
N PRO A 255 -12.03 4.56 -33.79
CA PRO A 255 -12.17 3.16 -34.23
C PRO A 255 -11.45 2.14 -33.35
N LEU A 256 -10.26 2.48 -32.85
CA LEU A 256 -9.46 1.65 -31.95
C LEU A 256 -9.88 1.77 -30.47
N VAL A 257 -9.91 3.00 -29.93
CA VAL A 257 -10.12 3.25 -28.49
C VAL A 257 -11.54 2.92 -28.00
N ARG A 258 -12.52 2.71 -28.89
CA ARG A 258 -13.86 2.23 -28.54
C ARG A 258 -13.92 0.79 -28.01
N GLU A 259 -12.85 0.02 -28.18
CA GLU A 259 -12.76 -1.35 -27.68
C GLU A 259 -12.16 -1.42 -26.27
N MET A 260 -12.19 -2.62 -25.68
CA MET A 260 -11.62 -2.89 -24.35
C MET A 260 -10.11 -2.65 -24.36
N GLY A 261 -9.58 -2.09 -23.27
CA GLY A 261 -8.18 -1.64 -23.19
C GLY A 261 -7.16 -2.74 -23.50
N ASP A 262 -7.37 -3.96 -22.99
CA ASP A 262 -6.52 -5.10 -23.32
C ASP A 262 -6.50 -5.43 -24.82
N VAL A 263 -7.65 -5.37 -25.49
CA VAL A 263 -7.73 -5.55 -26.95
C VAL A 263 -7.04 -4.40 -27.70
N VAL A 264 -7.14 -3.17 -27.17
CA VAL A 264 -6.44 -1.99 -27.72
C VAL A 264 -4.93 -2.17 -27.63
N VAL A 265 -4.38 -2.54 -26.47
CA VAL A 265 -2.94 -2.83 -26.34
C VAL A 265 -2.52 -3.92 -27.31
N LYS A 266 -3.27 -5.03 -27.38
CA LYS A 266 -2.95 -6.13 -28.29
C LYS A 266 -2.81 -5.65 -29.74
N ARG A 267 -3.78 -4.90 -30.25
CA ARG A 267 -3.76 -4.37 -31.63
C ARG A 267 -2.71 -3.29 -31.86
N LEU A 268 -2.24 -2.62 -30.82
CA LEU A 268 -1.17 -1.61 -30.91
C LEU A 268 0.24 -2.21 -30.84
N LEU A 269 0.40 -3.40 -30.30
CA LEU A 269 1.69 -4.09 -30.22
C LEU A 269 1.96 -5.00 -31.43
N VAL A 270 0.98 -5.16 -32.32
CA VAL A 270 1.10 -5.99 -33.53
C VAL A 270 2.11 -5.42 -34.51
N ASP A 271 2.93 -6.31 -35.08
CA ASP A 271 3.78 -6.04 -36.23
C ASP A 271 2.99 -6.29 -37.54
N CYS A 272 3.14 -5.40 -38.50
CA CYS A 272 2.36 -5.39 -39.74
C CYS A 272 3.06 -6.09 -40.92
N GLY A 273 4.19 -6.73 -40.66
CA GLY A 273 4.91 -7.57 -41.63
C GLY A 273 4.19 -8.88 -41.95
N ASP A 274 3.52 -9.47 -40.96
CA ASP A 274 2.87 -10.79 -41.08
C ASP A 274 1.56 -10.74 -41.87
N GLU A 275 1.28 -11.76 -42.69
CA GLU A 275 0.06 -11.80 -43.54
C GLU A 275 -1.23 -11.90 -42.71
N ASP A 276 -1.18 -12.60 -41.57
CA ASP A 276 -2.32 -12.82 -40.67
C ASP A 276 -2.80 -11.53 -39.99
N THR A 277 -1.91 -10.54 -39.82
CA THR A 277 -2.19 -9.29 -39.09
C THR A 277 -2.56 -8.12 -40.01
N ARG A 278 -2.42 -8.27 -41.34
CA ARG A 278 -2.74 -7.22 -42.34
C ARG A 278 -4.21 -6.76 -42.31
N GLY A 279 -5.11 -7.61 -41.82
CA GLY A 279 -6.53 -7.30 -41.68
C GLY A 279 -6.86 -6.32 -40.55
N GLU A 280 -5.94 -6.09 -39.60
CA GLU A 280 -6.17 -5.18 -38.49
C GLU A 280 -6.24 -3.72 -38.93
N TRP A 281 -7.07 -2.91 -38.26
CA TRP A 281 -7.25 -1.50 -38.61
C TRP A 281 -5.93 -0.72 -38.61
N VAL A 282 -5.04 -1.03 -37.68
CA VAL A 282 -3.74 -0.37 -37.52
C VAL A 282 -2.85 -0.67 -38.73
N CYS A 283 -2.64 -1.96 -39.03
CA CYS A 283 -1.84 -2.40 -40.16
C CYS A 283 -2.39 -1.94 -41.50
N ARG A 284 -3.71 -1.95 -41.69
CA ARG A 284 -4.31 -1.43 -42.93
C ARG A 284 -3.96 0.04 -43.17
N ASN A 285 -3.95 0.88 -42.14
CA ASN A 285 -3.59 2.30 -42.30
C ASN A 285 -2.09 2.52 -42.52
N GLU A 286 -1.24 1.66 -41.97
CA GLU A 286 0.21 1.69 -42.17
C GLU A 286 0.61 1.18 -43.56
N LEU A 287 -0.03 0.11 -44.05
CA LEU A 287 0.18 -0.42 -45.42
C LEU A 287 -0.32 0.55 -46.51
N LEU A 288 -1.42 1.28 -46.24
CA LEU A 288 -1.89 2.36 -47.12
C LEU A 288 -0.88 3.52 -47.22
N MET A 289 0.00 3.68 -46.23
CA MET A 289 1.09 4.65 -46.29
C MET A 289 2.24 4.15 -47.18
N GLN A 290 2.62 2.88 -47.07
CA GLN A 290 3.68 2.27 -47.91
C GLN A 290 3.34 2.22 -49.40
N SER A 291 2.05 2.22 -49.76
CA SER A 291 1.58 2.13 -51.14
C SER A 291 1.31 3.49 -51.81
N ALA A 292 1.30 4.59 -51.05
CA ALA A 292 1.07 5.94 -51.55
C ALA A 292 2.31 6.84 -51.32
N ASP A 293 3.36 6.60 -52.10
CA ASP A 293 4.49 7.51 -52.37
C ASP A 293 4.87 8.42 -51.18
N ASP A 294 5.54 7.86 -50.14
CA ASP A 294 6.14 8.53 -48.96
C ASP A 294 5.34 9.64 -48.24
N THR A 295 4.03 9.76 -48.50
CA THR A 295 3.20 10.79 -47.89
C THR A 295 2.62 10.29 -46.57
N VAL A 296 3.00 10.96 -45.48
CA VAL A 296 2.50 10.65 -44.14
C VAL A 296 0.97 10.76 -44.15
N ASN A 297 0.27 9.64 -43.89
CA ASN A 297 -1.18 9.61 -43.67
C ASN A 297 -1.56 10.40 -42.41
N TRP A 298 -1.73 11.71 -42.59
CA TRP A 298 -2.04 12.65 -41.50
C TRP A 298 -3.37 12.35 -40.81
N LYS A 299 -4.29 11.65 -41.49
CA LYS A 299 -5.56 11.20 -40.88
C LYS A 299 -5.30 10.12 -39.83
N TYR A 300 -4.44 9.14 -40.13
CA TYR A 300 -4.06 8.09 -39.19
C TYR A 300 -3.29 8.65 -37.99
N VAL A 301 -2.31 9.53 -38.25
CA VAL A 301 -1.55 10.24 -37.21
C VAL A 301 -2.48 11.07 -36.32
N GLY A 302 -3.45 11.77 -36.91
CA GLY A 302 -4.45 12.54 -36.16
C GLY A 302 -5.32 11.67 -35.24
N TRP A 303 -5.69 10.46 -35.67
CA TRP A 303 -6.39 9.50 -34.82
C TRP A 303 -5.51 9.01 -33.66
N LEU A 304 -4.24 8.70 -33.89
CA LEU A 304 -3.31 8.32 -32.81
C LEU A 304 -3.14 9.44 -31.78
N VAL A 305 -2.96 10.69 -32.23
CA VAL A 305 -2.85 11.87 -31.34
C VAL A 305 -4.13 12.05 -30.52
N TYR A 306 -5.30 11.99 -31.16
CA TYR A 306 -6.59 12.07 -30.48
C TYR A 306 -6.74 10.94 -29.44
N GLY A 307 -6.40 9.71 -29.82
CA GLY A 307 -6.43 8.55 -28.94
C GLY A 307 -5.53 8.70 -27.72
N THR A 308 -4.28 9.15 -27.92
CA THR A 308 -3.34 9.43 -26.83
C THR A 308 -3.95 10.45 -25.87
N ILE A 309 -4.30 11.66 -26.36
CA ILE A 309 -4.84 12.73 -25.50
C ILE A 309 -6.11 12.28 -24.77
N ALA A 310 -7.03 11.63 -25.48
CA ALA A 310 -8.26 11.10 -24.89
C ALA A 310 -7.97 10.12 -23.76
N LYS A 311 -7.06 9.15 -23.95
CA LYS A 311 -6.69 8.18 -22.91
C LYS A 311 -5.98 8.86 -21.73
N LEU A 312 -5.06 9.80 -21.95
CA LEU A 312 -4.38 10.52 -20.87
C LEU A 312 -5.38 11.28 -19.98
N VAL A 313 -6.33 12.00 -20.60
CA VAL A 313 -7.36 12.77 -19.88
C VAL A 313 -8.34 11.84 -19.17
N LEU A 314 -8.90 10.85 -19.87
CA LEU A 314 -9.88 9.94 -19.30
C LEU A 314 -9.29 9.14 -18.15
N THR A 315 -8.05 8.65 -18.26
CA THR A 315 -7.37 7.92 -17.17
C THR A 315 -7.23 8.77 -15.91
N THR A 316 -6.98 10.08 -16.06
CA THR A 316 -6.90 11.02 -14.93
C THR A 316 -8.25 11.19 -14.23
N ILE A 317 -9.34 11.23 -15.00
CA ILE A 317 -10.70 11.40 -14.48
C ILE A 317 -11.23 10.11 -13.84
N THR A 318 -11.00 8.96 -14.47
CA THR A 318 -11.51 7.66 -14.03
C THR A 318 -10.79 7.13 -12.80
N PHE A 319 -9.53 7.52 -12.57
CA PHE A 319 -8.80 7.05 -11.39
C PHE A 319 -9.38 7.63 -10.09
N GLY A 320 -9.79 6.73 -9.18
CA GLY A 320 -10.36 7.08 -7.88
C GLY A 320 -11.88 7.33 -7.85
N ILE A 321 -12.59 7.00 -8.94
CA ILE A 321 -14.05 6.86 -8.86
C ILE A 321 -14.43 5.73 -7.89
N LYS A 322 -15.66 5.74 -7.38
CA LYS A 322 -16.15 4.74 -6.39
C LYS A 322 -16.50 3.38 -7.00
N VAL A 323 -15.62 2.82 -7.83
CA VAL A 323 -15.77 1.55 -8.55
C VAL A 323 -14.44 0.77 -8.46
N PRO A 324 -14.44 -0.57 -8.44
CA PRO A 324 -13.21 -1.36 -8.55
C PRO A 324 -12.45 -0.97 -9.83
N SER A 325 -11.23 -0.44 -9.65
CA SER A 325 -10.49 0.19 -10.74
C SER A 325 -8.98 0.05 -10.56
N GLY A 326 -8.29 -0.38 -11.61
CA GLY A 326 -6.82 -0.33 -11.74
C GLY A 326 -6.40 0.72 -12.76
N VAL A 327 -5.14 1.16 -12.69
CA VAL A 327 -4.55 2.18 -13.58
C VAL A 327 -3.58 1.59 -14.62
N ILE A 328 -3.25 0.30 -14.48
CA ILE A 328 -2.18 -0.34 -15.26
C ILE A 328 -2.49 -0.37 -16.76
N ILE A 329 -3.61 -0.97 -17.17
CA ILE A 329 -3.99 -1.08 -18.59
C ILE A 329 -4.19 0.29 -19.24
N PRO A 330 -4.92 1.27 -18.65
CA PRO A 330 -5.06 2.59 -19.26
C PRO A 330 -3.73 3.34 -19.46
N ALA A 331 -2.76 3.16 -18.56
CA ALA A 331 -1.42 3.74 -18.74
C ALA A 331 -0.64 3.04 -19.88
N LEU A 332 -0.77 1.71 -20.00
CA LEU A 332 -0.22 0.95 -21.14
C LEU A 332 -0.86 1.39 -22.46
N ASP A 333 -2.19 1.51 -22.54
CA ASP A 333 -2.92 1.98 -23.73
C ASP A 333 -2.38 3.32 -24.21
N ALA A 334 -2.26 4.28 -23.30
CA ALA A 334 -1.86 5.64 -23.64
C ALA A 334 -0.39 5.70 -24.08
N GLY A 335 0.48 4.93 -23.43
CA GLY A 335 1.88 4.78 -23.83
C GLY A 335 2.05 4.03 -25.13
N ALA A 336 1.23 3.01 -25.42
CA ALA A 336 1.26 2.27 -26.67
C ALA A 336 0.84 3.15 -27.85
N LEU A 337 -0.23 3.95 -27.69
CA LEU A 337 -0.67 4.92 -28.70
C LEU A 337 0.42 5.96 -28.98
N PHE A 338 1.04 6.51 -27.93
CA PHE A 338 2.11 7.50 -28.08
C PHE A 338 3.39 6.89 -28.67
N GLY A 339 3.78 5.69 -28.23
CA GLY A 339 4.93 4.98 -28.76
C GLY A 339 4.76 4.66 -30.24
N ARG A 340 3.59 4.16 -30.65
CA ARG A 340 3.28 3.89 -32.05
C ARG A 340 3.25 5.16 -32.90
N LEU A 341 2.71 6.25 -32.37
CA LEU A 341 2.76 7.57 -32.99
C LEU A 341 4.20 8.01 -33.28
N VAL A 342 5.10 7.90 -32.29
CA VAL A 342 6.52 8.24 -32.47
C VAL A 342 7.18 7.32 -33.49
N GLY A 343 6.89 6.01 -33.44
CA GLY A 343 7.40 5.05 -34.42
C GLY A 343 7.00 5.38 -35.85
N GLN A 344 5.75 5.80 -36.06
CA GLN A 344 5.25 6.19 -37.37
C GLN A 344 5.91 7.45 -37.94
N LEU A 345 6.32 8.38 -37.07
CA LEU A 345 7.00 9.61 -37.50
C LEU A 345 8.46 9.37 -37.91
N ILE A 346 9.08 8.30 -37.40
CA ILE A 346 10.47 7.96 -37.70
C ILE A 346 10.55 7.06 -38.93
N GLY A 347 9.65 6.08 -39.05
CA GLY A 347 9.51 5.22 -40.23
C GLY A 347 10.65 4.23 -40.49
N SER A 348 11.59 4.05 -39.55
CA SER A 348 12.80 3.23 -39.74
C SER A 348 12.66 1.76 -39.32
N ILE A 349 11.89 1.47 -38.27
CA ILE A 349 11.64 0.12 -37.75
C ILE A 349 10.15 -0.05 -37.46
N SER A 350 9.71 -1.30 -37.23
CA SER A 350 8.31 -1.60 -36.90
C SER A 350 7.78 -0.68 -35.78
N PRO A 351 6.69 0.09 -36.03
CA PRO A 351 6.08 0.96 -35.03
C PRO A 351 5.62 0.23 -33.76
N GLY A 352 5.36 -1.07 -33.83
CA GLY A 352 4.96 -1.89 -32.70
C GLY A 352 6.05 -2.02 -31.62
N ILE A 353 7.33 -1.94 -31.99
CA ILE A 353 8.45 -1.95 -31.02
C ILE A 353 8.40 -0.68 -30.16
N PHE A 354 8.21 0.48 -30.80
CA PHE A 354 8.08 1.74 -30.08
C PHE A 354 6.81 1.80 -29.24
N ALA A 355 5.70 1.20 -29.71
CA ALA A 355 4.48 1.05 -28.93
C ALA A 355 4.73 0.25 -27.64
N MET A 356 5.49 -0.83 -27.70
CA MET A 356 5.84 -1.64 -26.52
C MET A 356 6.69 -0.84 -25.52
N VAL A 357 7.76 -0.19 -25.99
CA VAL A 357 8.65 0.59 -25.14
C VAL A 357 7.92 1.80 -24.55
N GLY A 358 7.06 2.45 -25.34
CA GLY A 358 6.20 3.56 -24.91
C GLY A 358 5.19 3.15 -23.85
N ALA A 359 4.54 1.99 -24.01
CA ALA A 359 3.63 1.43 -23.01
C ALA A 359 4.34 1.21 -21.67
N ALA A 360 5.51 0.57 -21.71
CA ALA A 360 6.34 0.34 -20.53
C ALA A 360 6.77 1.66 -19.86
N ALA A 361 7.24 2.64 -20.64
CA ALA A 361 7.68 3.94 -20.13
C ALA A 361 6.55 4.73 -19.45
N PHE A 362 5.35 4.76 -20.05
CA PHE A 362 4.21 5.49 -19.46
C PHE A 362 3.72 4.82 -18.18
N LEU A 363 3.67 3.49 -18.15
CA LEU A 363 3.30 2.76 -16.95
C LEU A 363 4.34 2.98 -15.83
N ALA A 364 5.63 2.89 -16.12
CA ALA A 364 6.70 3.23 -15.17
C ALA A 364 6.57 4.67 -14.64
N GLY A 365 6.25 5.60 -15.54
CA GLY A 365 5.98 6.99 -15.18
C GLY A 365 4.75 7.17 -14.29
N VAL A 366 3.76 6.28 -14.28
CA VAL A 366 2.57 6.40 -13.42
C VAL A 366 2.73 5.62 -12.12
N SER A 367 3.19 4.37 -12.20
CA SER A 367 3.27 3.45 -11.07
C SER A 367 4.60 3.49 -10.30
N ARG A 368 5.68 4.01 -10.90
CA ARG A 368 7.07 3.95 -10.39
C ARG A 368 7.69 2.55 -10.33
N MET A 369 7.03 1.56 -10.92
CA MET A 369 7.53 0.18 -11.01
C MET A 369 8.73 0.08 -11.97
N THR A 370 9.74 -0.73 -11.61
CA THR A 370 10.97 -0.89 -12.40
C THR A 370 11.21 -2.32 -12.86
N ILE A 371 11.80 -3.16 -12.01
CA ILE A 371 12.27 -4.50 -12.34
C ILE A 371 11.08 -5.42 -12.62
N SER A 372 10.06 -5.36 -11.78
CA SER A 372 8.82 -6.13 -11.97
C SER A 372 8.15 -5.78 -13.30
N LEU A 373 8.10 -4.49 -13.65
CA LEU A 373 7.49 -4.05 -14.90
C LEU A 373 8.28 -4.54 -16.12
N ALA A 374 9.61 -4.46 -16.11
CA ALA A 374 10.42 -4.98 -17.20
C ALA A 374 10.19 -6.47 -17.43
N VAL A 375 10.10 -7.26 -16.36
CA VAL A 375 9.82 -8.70 -16.44
C VAL A 375 8.38 -8.98 -16.89
N ILE A 376 7.39 -8.21 -16.42
CA ILE A 376 6.00 -8.32 -16.88
C ILE A 376 5.92 -8.06 -18.38
N MET A 377 6.56 -7.00 -18.89
CA MET A 377 6.55 -6.68 -20.32
C MET A 377 7.24 -7.77 -21.16
N PHE A 378 8.34 -8.32 -20.66
CA PHE A 378 9.00 -9.47 -21.28
C PHE A 378 8.09 -10.72 -21.32
N GLU A 379 7.47 -11.11 -20.20
CA GLU A 379 6.58 -12.27 -20.14
C GLU A 379 5.31 -12.07 -20.97
N LEU A 380 4.81 -10.84 -21.07
CA LEU A 380 3.62 -10.48 -21.86
C LEU A 380 3.84 -10.43 -23.37
N THR A 381 5.08 -10.22 -23.82
CA THR A 381 5.42 -10.14 -25.24
C THR A 381 6.06 -11.43 -25.76
N GLY A 382 6.69 -12.20 -24.87
CA GLY A 382 7.34 -13.47 -25.20
C GLY A 382 8.67 -13.33 -25.95
N GLN A 383 9.20 -12.11 -26.10
CA GLN A 383 10.44 -11.84 -26.83
C GLN A 383 11.50 -11.17 -25.94
N LEU A 384 12.67 -11.81 -25.81
CA LEU A 384 13.78 -11.31 -25.00
C LEU A 384 14.50 -10.09 -25.62
N SER A 385 14.54 -10.01 -26.95
CA SER A 385 15.38 -9.05 -27.69
C SER A 385 15.12 -7.57 -27.37
N TYR A 386 13.89 -7.22 -26.98
CA TYR A 386 13.46 -5.83 -26.72
C TYR A 386 13.39 -5.48 -25.23
N THR A 387 13.90 -6.38 -24.36
CA THR A 387 13.89 -6.18 -22.91
C THR A 387 14.81 -5.04 -22.49
N VAL A 388 16.01 -4.96 -23.07
CA VAL A 388 17.02 -3.95 -22.72
C VAL A 388 16.57 -2.52 -23.06
N PRO A 389 16.07 -2.23 -24.28
CA PRO A 389 15.46 -0.93 -24.58
C PRO A 389 14.33 -0.54 -23.64
N SER A 390 13.46 -1.50 -23.31
CA SER A 390 12.35 -1.29 -22.38
C SER A 390 12.84 -0.94 -20.98
N MET A 391 13.84 -1.66 -20.46
CA MET A 391 14.47 -1.36 -19.16
C MET A 391 15.07 0.05 -19.12
N LEU A 392 15.75 0.47 -20.20
CA LEU A 392 16.31 1.82 -20.30
C LEU A 392 15.21 2.88 -20.22
N ALA A 393 14.16 2.74 -21.03
CA ALA A 393 13.04 3.68 -21.05
C ALA A 393 12.29 3.72 -19.71
N ILE A 394 12.09 2.58 -19.06
CA ILE A 394 11.47 2.46 -17.71
C ILE A 394 12.27 3.26 -16.67
N LEU A 395 13.60 3.09 -16.63
CA LEU A 395 14.47 3.77 -15.66
C LEU A 395 14.45 5.29 -15.85
N ILE A 396 14.52 5.75 -17.10
CA ILE A 396 14.46 7.17 -17.45
C ILE A 396 13.09 7.75 -17.09
N ALA A 397 12.01 7.05 -17.43
CA ALA A 397 10.65 7.46 -17.09
C ALA A 397 10.48 7.62 -15.58
N LYS A 398 10.99 6.66 -14.79
CA LYS A 398 10.97 6.77 -13.33
C LYS A 398 11.73 8.01 -12.84
N TRP A 399 12.98 8.22 -13.27
CA TRP A 399 13.79 9.37 -12.82
C TRP A 399 13.14 10.71 -13.16
N VAL A 400 12.64 10.86 -14.38
CA VAL A 400 11.95 12.09 -14.81
C VAL A 400 10.67 12.30 -14.02
N ALA A 401 9.91 11.23 -13.76
CA ALA A 401 8.68 11.34 -13.02
C ALA A 401 8.93 11.65 -11.53
N ASP A 402 9.95 11.05 -10.91
CA ASP A 402 10.39 11.35 -9.53
C ASP A 402 10.80 12.82 -9.36
N ALA A 403 11.42 13.41 -10.39
CA ALA A 403 11.78 14.83 -10.40
C ALA A 403 10.55 15.75 -10.43
N ILE A 404 9.43 15.32 -11.03
CA ILE A 404 8.19 16.10 -11.10
C ILE A 404 7.31 15.87 -9.88
N SER A 405 7.11 14.62 -9.49
CA SER A 405 6.27 14.18 -8.38
C SER A 405 7.00 13.08 -7.61
N LEU A 406 7.28 13.37 -6.33
CA LEU A 406 7.97 12.46 -5.40
C LEU A 406 7.22 11.15 -5.15
N GLU A 407 5.90 11.17 -5.23
CA GLU A 407 5.05 10.00 -4.98
C GLU A 407 4.48 9.44 -6.28
N GLY A 408 4.43 8.10 -6.36
CA GLY A 408 3.72 7.37 -7.41
C GLY A 408 2.20 7.36 -7.18
N VAL A 409 1.44 6.86 -8.15
CA VAL A 409 -0.03 6.87 -8.09
C VAL A 409 -0.60 6.14 -6.87
N TYR A 410 0.01 5.01 -6.47
CA TYR A 410 -0.46 4.21 -5.35
C TYR A 410 -0.20 4.88 -4.00
N ASP A 411 0.95 5.54 -3.84
CA ASP A 411 1.30 6.27 -2.62
C ASP A 411 0.44 7.53 -2.45
N ILE A 412 0.17 8.24 -3.56
CA ILE A 412 -0.78 9.37 -3.56
C ILE A 412 -2.17 8.89 -3.15
N ALA A 413 -2.63 7.75 -3.66
CA ALA A 413 -3.92 7.17 -3.28
C ALA A 413 -3.98 6.83 -1.78
N GLN A 414 -2.91 6.27 -1.21
CA GLN A 414 -2.81 6.04 0.25
C GLN A 414 -2.91 7.35 1.04
N THR A 415 -2.23 8.40 0.58
CA THR A 415 -2.26 9.72 1.23
C THR A 415 -3.66 10.33 1.20
N LEU A 416 -4.36 10.25 0.07
CA LEU A 416 -5.74 10.72 -0.09
C LEU A 416 -6.72 9.96 0.81
N LEU A 417 -6.58 8.63 0.90
CA LEU A 417 -7.37 7.76 1.78
C LEU A 417 -7.02 7.94 3.26
N SER A 418 -5.91 8.63 3.56
CA SER A 418 -5.42 8.83 4.91
C SER A 418 -5.13 7.53 5.65
N HIS A 419 -4.49 6.60 4.94
CA HIS A 419 -3.94 5.39 5.53
C HIS A 419 -2.59 5.69 6.20
N PRO A 420 -2.35 5.18 7.42
CA PRO A 420 -1.05 5.29 8.06
C PRO A 420 -0.08 4.35 7.35
N PHE A 421 0.97 4.90 6.74
CA PHE A 421 2.00 4.12 6.06
C PHE A 421 3.37 4.64 6.47
N LEU A 422 4.28 3.72 6.80
CA LEU A 422 5.67 4.05 7.09
C LEU A 422 6.48 3.60 5.87
N ASP A 423 6.84 4.57 5.03
CA ASP A 423 7.80 4.38 3.96
C ASP A 423 9.22 4.56 4.53
N PRO A 424 10.07 3.52 4.56
CA PRO A 424 11.39 3.59 5.19
C PRO A 424 12.28 4.66 4.54
N ASP A 425 12.30 4.76 3.22
CA ASP A 425 13.23 5.64 2.50
C ASP A 425 12.82 7.11 2.70
N THR A 426 11.53 7.40 2.53
CA THR A 426 10.99 8.74 2.79
C THR A 426 11.11 9.13 4.26
N ALA A 427 10.85 8.21 5.19
CA ALA A 427 10.98 8.48 6.63
C ALA A 427 12.43 8.81 7.02
N ILE A 428 13.40 8.03 6.53
CA ILE A 428 14.84 8.29 6.77
C ILE A 428 15.24 9.65 6.17
N ALA A 429 14.77 9.98 4.96
CA ALA A 429 15.05 11.26 4.34
C ALA A 429 14.52 12.45 5.16
N ILE A 430 13.30 12.35 5.71
CA ILE A 430 12.69 13.38 6.57
C ILE A 430 13.47 13.53 7.88
N VAL A 431 13.82 12.41 8.52
CA VAL A 431 14.51 12.41 9.82
C VAL A 431 15.92 12.97 9.70
N ARG A 432 16.66 12.62 8.64
CA ARG A 432 18.02 13.14 8.38
C ARG A 432 18.08 14.66 8.27
N GLN A 433 17.00 15.30 7.81
CA GLN A 433 16.92 16.77 7.71
C GLN A 433 16.76 17.43 9.08
N HIS A 434 16.06 16.78 10.02
CA HIS A 434 15.72 17.35 11.32
C HIS A 434 16.71 16.97 12.43
N LYS A 435 17.53 15.92 12.25
CA LYS A 435 18.55 15.45 13.21
C LYS A 435 18.02 15.32 14.65
N ALA A 436 16.81 14.79 14.80
CA ALA A 436 16.17 14.60 16.10
C ALA A 436 16.63 13.30 16.78
N CYS A 437 16.58 13.28 18.11
CA CYS A 437 16.75 12.06 18.91
C CYS A 437 15.40 11.39 19.20
N VAL A 438 15.43 10.11 19.59
CA VAL A 438 14.24 9.33 19.93
C VAL A 438 13.41 9.96 21.06
N GLN A 439 14.02 10.77 21.92
CA GLN A 439 13.33 11.48 23.00
C GLN A 439 12.08 12.27 22.56
N VAL A 440 12.04 12.78 21.33
CA VAL A 440 10.89 13.53 20.81
C VAL A 440 9.65 12.65 20.64
N LEU A 441 9.84 11.34 20.50
CA LEU A 441 8.75 10.37 20.40
C LEU A 441 8.20 9.94 21.76
N ILE A 442 8.77 10.37 22.88
CA ILE A 442 8.31 9.95 24.22
C ILE A 442 6.87 10.45 24.47
N PRO A 443 5.94 9.59 24.95
CA PRO A 443 4.59 9.99 25.34
C PRO A 443 4.55 11.05 26.45
N PRO A 444 3.48 11.88 26.53
CA PRO A 444 3.27 12.75 27.68
C PRO A 444 3.25 11.94 28.98
N LYS A 445 3.71 12.55 30.09
CA LYS A 445 3.84 11.88 31.40
C LYS A 445 2.54 11.18 31.83
N ARG A 446 1.39 11.86 31.68
CA ARG A 446 0.07 11.27 31.96
C ARG A 446 -0.18 9.95 31.22
N THR A 447 0.21 9.86 29.95
CA THR A 447 0.05 8.62 29.18
C THR A 447 1.01 7.54 29.67
N MET A 448 2.23 7.93 30.05
CA MET A 448 3.20 7.01 30.64
C MET A 448 2.71 6.42 31.97
N ASP A 449 2.14 7.24 32.86
CA ASP A 449 1.63 6.77 34.16
C ASP A 449 0.46 5.79 34.00
N GLU A 450 -0.35 5.95 32.95
CA GLU A 450 -1.48 5.08 32.65
C GLU A 450 -1.02 3.71 32.11
N ILE A 451 0.03 3.66 31.28
CA ILE A 451 0.52 2.40 30.68
C ILE A 451 1.55 1.67 31.54
N THR A 452 2.25 2.36 32.43
CA THR A 452 3.25 1.75 33.31
C THR A 452 2.58 1.09 34.51
N VAL A 453 3.00 -0.13 34.83
CA VAL A 453 2.61 -0.86 36.04
C VAL A 453 3.86 -1.04 36.88
N HIS A 454 3.82 -0.49 38.11
CA HIS A 454 4.85 -0.72 39.11
C HIS A 454 4.61 -2.07 39.75
N VAL A 455 5.48 -3.03 39.46
CA VAL A 455 5.44 -4.35 40.07
C VAL A 455 6.29 -4.30 41.34
N PRO A 456 5.71 -4.58 42.53
CA PRO A 456 6.46 -4.63 43.78
C PRO A 456 7.47 -5.80 43.76
N ILE A 457 8.41 -5.80 44.71
CA ILE A 457 9.44 -6.85 44.84
C ILE A 457 8.81 -8.24 45.04
N SER A 458 7.59 -8.32 45.56
CA SER A 458 6.80 -9.54 45.66
C SER A 458 6.36 -10.13 44.32
N ASN A 459 6.61 -9.44 43.20
CA ASN A 459 6.23 -9.80 41.83
C ASN A 459 4.74 -9.96 41.56
N LYS A 460 3.89 -9.52 42.51
CA LYS A 460 2.43 -9.68 42.51
C LYS A 460 1.74 -8.32 42.47
N VAL A 461 0.67 -8.20 41.69
CA VAL A 461 -0.12 -6.98 41.50
C VAL A 461 -1.60 -7.30 41.61
N ASP A 462 -2.38 -6.39 42.17
CA ASP A 462 -3.83 -6.51 42.30
C ASP A 462 -4.54 -6.60 40.93
N VAL A 463 -5.51 -7.52 40.81
CA VAL A 463 -6.39 -7.65 39.63
C VAL A 463 -7.15 -6.36 39.32
N ASP A 464 -7.61 -5.63 40.34
CA ASP A 464 -8.42 -4.42 40.16
C ASP A 464 -7.60 -3.29 39.52
N LEU A 465 -6.32 -3.18 39.88
CA LEU A 465 -5.40 -2.25 39.23
C LEU A 465 -5.24 -2.57 37.74
N LEU A 466 -5.02 -3.85 37.42
CA LEU A 466 -4.84 -4.32 36.04
C LEU A 466 -6.11 -4.13 35.22
N THR A 467 -7.28 -4.41 35.80
CA THR A 467 -8.58 -4.24 35.17
C THR A 467 -8.89 -2.76 34.94
N GLY A 468 -8.61 -1.89 35.91
CA GLY A 468 -8.75 -0.44 35.78
C GLY A 468 -7.87 0.14 34.68
N LYS A 469 -6.60 -0.29 34.61
CA LYS A 469 -5.67 0.11 33.54
C LYS A 469 -6.12 -0.41 32.17
N LEU A 470 -6.59 -1.64 32.08
CA LEU A 470 -7.13 -2.22 30.84
C LEU A 470 -8.35 -1.42 30.33
N ASN A 471 -9.27 -1.05 31.21
CA ASN A 471 -10.43 -0.23 30.84
C ASN A 471 -10.01 1.17 30.38
N THR A 472 -9.05 1.79 31.07
CA THR A 472 -8.48 3.09 30.66
C THR A 472 -7.88 3.05 29.26
N LEU A 473 -7.16 1.96 28.92
CA LEU A 473 -6.61 1.75 27.57
C LEU A 473 -7.71 1.63 26.51
N LYS A 474 -8.78 0.88 26.82
CA LYS A 474 -9.93 0.69 25.93
C LYS A 474 -10.69 2.00 25.69
N GLU A 475 -10.98 2.76 26.72
CA GLU A 475 -11.67 4.06 26.64
C GLU A 475 -10.91 5.07 25.78
N ARG A 476 -9.58 5.05 25.85
CA ARG A 476 -8.72 5.94 25.03
C ARG A 476 -8.45 5.41 23.63
N GLY A 477 -8.92 4.22 23.29
CA GLY A 477 -8.65 3.58 22.00
C GLY A 477 -7.17 3.26 21.77
N LEU A 478 -6.37 3.13 22.84
CA LEU A 478 -4.96 2.74 22.80
C LEU A 478 -4.82 1.21 22.71
N MET A 479 -5.64 0.57 21.87
CA MET A 479 -5.76 -0.89 21.81
C MET A 479 -4.52 -1.60 21.21
N ASP A 480 -3.64 -0.83 20.56
CA ASP A 480 -2.35 -1.33 20.06
C ASP A 480 -1.23 -1.20 21.10
N ALA A 481 -1.49 -0.51 22.21
CA ALA A 481 -0.57 -0.41 23.32
C ALA A 481 -0.79 -1.59 24.29
N GLY A 482 0.20 -1.82 25.13
CA GLY A 482 0.14 -2.78 26.22
C GLY A 482 0.62 -2.13 27.51
N LEU A 483 0.62 -2.90 28.58
CA LEU A 483 1.17 -2.44 29.85
C LEU A 483 2.65 -2.75 29.92
N VAL A 484 3.40 -1.80 30.46
CA VAL A 484 4.84 -1.96 30.67
C VAL A 484 5.08 -2.21 32.14
N LEU A 485 5.82 -3.28 32.41
CA LEU A 485 6.10 -3.72 33.76
C LEU A 485 7.45 -3.17 34.18
N VAL A 486 7.44 -2.47 35.29
CA VAL A 486 8.61 -1.79 35.82
C VAL A 486 8.76 -2.13 37.30
N GLN A 487 9.99 -2.40 37.72
CA GLN A 487 10.31 -2.69 39.11
C GLN A 487 11.38 -1.73 39.59
N ASP A 488 11.15 -1.16 40.78
CA ASP A 488 12.05 -0.20 41.38
C ASP A 488 13.30 -0.90 41.92
N HIS A 489 14.47 -0.46 41.44
CA HIS A 489 15.77 -0.89 41.93
C HIS A 489 16.59 0.35 42.30
N GLY A 490 16.73 0.61 43.60
CA GLY A 490 17.49 1.76 44.10
C GLY A 490 16.86 3.13 43.80
N GLY A 491 15.52 3.20 43.70
CA GLY A 491 14.77 4.42 43.40
C GLY A 491 14.61 4.69 41.89
N VAL A 492 15.13 3.79 41.03
CA VAL A 492 15.03 3.90 39.58
C VAL A 492 14.05 2.84 39.05
N PRO A 493 13.00 3.26 38.31
CA PRO A 493 12.05 2.34 37.70
C PRO A 493 12.67 1.66 36.46
N ILE A 494 13.15 0.41 36.62
CA ILE A 494 13.77 -0.39 35.56
C ILE A 494 12.73 -1.27 34.84
N LEU A 495 12.80 -1.30 33.51
CA LEU A 495 11.98 -2.14 32.65
C LEU A 495 12.22 -3.64 32.92
N GLN A 496 11.15 -4.37 33.24
CA GLN A 496 11.19 -5.83 33.47
C GLN A 496 10.42 -6.63 32.41
N GLY A 497 9.40 -6.03 31.79
CA GLY A 497 8.65 -6.72 30.74
C GLY A 497 7.54 -5.91 30.12
N TYR A 498 6.86 -6.53 29.15
CA TYR A 498 5.72 -5.96 28.44
C TYR A 498 4.62 -7.02 28.33
N ILE A 499 3.36 -6.60 28.54
CA ILE A 499 2.19 -7.46 28.29
C ILE A 499 1.24 -6.75 27.33
N SER A 500 0.84 -7.45 26.26
CA SER A 500 -0.10 -6.87 25.31
C SER A 500 -1.51 -6.80 25.88
N GLN A 501 -2.31 -5.83 25.43
CA GLN A 501 -3.72 -5.73 25.84
C GLN A 501 -4.48 -7.04 25.60
N ALA A 502 -4.28 -7.68 24.45
CA ALA A 502 -5.01 -8.90 24.09
C ALA A 502 -4.69 -10.08 25.02
N GLU A 503 -3.42 -10.24 25.40
CA GLU A 503 -2.99 -11.28 26.34
C GLU A 503 -3.45 -10.97 27.76
N LEU A 504 -3.38 -9.71 28.19
CA LEU A 504 -3.90 -9.27 29.49
C LEU A 504 -5.41 -9.49 29.59
N GLU A 505 -6.16 -9.09 28.56
CA GLU A 505 -7.61 -9.28 28.49
C GLU A 505 -7.99 -10.76 28.47
N PHE A 506 -7.26 -11.58 27.71
CA PHE A 506 -7.44 -13.02 27.72
C PHE A 506 -7.17 -13.59 29.12
N GLY A 507 -6.07 -13.19 29.75
CA GLY A 507 -5.72 -13.61 31.10
C GLY A 507 -6.78 -13.25 32.12
N LEU A 508 -7.19 -11.98 32.17
CA LEU A 508 -8.19 -11.49 33.12
C LEU A 508 -9.60 -12.03 32.88
N THR A 509 -9.96 -12.40 31.65
CA THR A 509 -11.33 -12.84 31.32
C THR A 509 -11.47 -14.37 31.35
N LYS A 510 -10.44 -15.11 30.91
CA LYS A 510 -10.51 -16.57 30.80
C LYS A 510 -9.87 -17.31 31.98
N LEU A 511 -8.86 -16.73 32.62
CA LEU A 511 -8.16 -17.38 33.73
C LEU A 511 -8.71 -16.96 35.09
N VAL A 512 -9.48 -15.87 35.17
CA VAL A 512 -10.23 -15.47 36.37
C VAL A 512 -11.68 -15.96 36.24
N PRO A 513 -12.11 -17.00 36.96
CA PRO A 513 -13.49 -17.45 36.95
C PRO A 513 -14.41 -16.39 37.54
N ASP A 514 -15.59 -16.17 36.93
CA ASP A 514 -16.57 -15.18 37.41
C ASP A 514 -17.01 -15.43 38.88
N MET A 515 -16.89 -16.66 39.39
CA MET A 515 -17.23 -17.02 40.77
C MET A 515 -16.20 -16.59 41.82
N LEU A 516 -15.01 -16.13 41.42
CA LEU A 516 -13.93 -15.72 42.32
C LEU A 516 -13.83 -14.20 42.50
N ARG A 517 -14.54 -13.40 41.69
CA ARG A 517 -14.62 -11.93 41.81
C ARG A 517 -15.25 -11.43 43.13
N THR A 518 -15.84 -12.33 43.91
CA THR A 518 -16.57 -12.03 45.15
C THR A 518 -15.78 -12.32 46.45
N GLN A 519 -14.55 -12.85 46.37
CA GLN A 519 -13.67 -13.03 47.53
C GLN A 519 -12.50 -12.02 47.52
N ASP A 520 -12.07 -11.61 48.71
CA ASP A 520 -11.07 -10.57 48.95
C ASP A 520 -9.73 -10.81 48.22
N GLU A 521 -9.18 -9.72 47.66
CA GLU A 521 -7.83 -9.51 47.09
C GLU A 521 -7.23 -10.66 46.25
N ILE A 522 -7.60 -10.73 44.97
CA ILE A 522 -6.93 -11.60 43.99
C ILE A 522 -5.61 -10.96 43.57
N LEU A 523 -4.51 -11.68 43.78
CA LEU A 523 -3.17 -11.23 43.39
C LEU A 523 -2.71 -11.93 42.11
N VAL A 524 -2.25 -11.13 41.14
CA VAL A 524 -1.71 -11.61 39.86
C VAL A 524 -0.19 -11.51 39.87
N ARG A 525 0.47 -12.65 39.71
CA ARG A 525 1.91 -12.73 39.48
C ARG A 525 2.21 -12.36 38.02
N LEU A 526 3.09 -11.37 37.85
CA LEU A 526 3.52 -10.89 36.53
C LEU A 526 5.00 -11.17 36.25
N LEU A 527 5.82 -11.29 37.30
CA LEU A 527 7.27 -11.46 37.22
C LEU A 527 7.73 -12.64 38.10
N GLY A 528 8.98 -13.09 37.92
CA GLY A 528 9.57 -14.17 38.71
C GLY A 528 9.14 -15.58 38.27
N HIS A 529 9.56 -16.61 39.00
CA HIS A 529 9.05 -17.98 38.84
C HIS A 529 8.24 -18.35 40.08
N GLN A 530 7.48 -19.45 40.05
CA GLN A 530 6.95 -20.04 41.28
C GLN A 530 8.14 -20.51 42.13
N ILE A 531 8.62 -19.63 42.99
CA ILE A 531 9.37 -20.03 44.17
C ILE A 531 8.31 -20.50 45.16
N ASP A 532 8.58 -21.62 45.81
CA ASP A 532 7.83 -22.30 46.87
C ASP A 532 7.67 -21.42 48.14
N ASP A 533 7.44 -20.11 47.96
CA ASP A 533 7.14 -19.18 49.04
C ASP A 533 5.74 -19.54 49.54
N GLY A 534 5.68 -20.04 50.78
CA GLY A 534 4.47 -20.52 51.44
C GLY A 534 3.30 -19.57 51.23
N VAL A 535 2.33 -20.01 50.41
CA VAL A 535 1.12 -19.26 50.11
C VAL A 535 0.37 -19.02 51.41
N SER A 536 0.10 -17.75 51.74
CA SER A 536 -0.87 -17.41 52.78
C SER A 536 -2.22 -18.03 52.40
N PRO A 537 -2.87 -18.83 53.26
CA PRO A 537 -4.06 -19.62 52.92
C PRO A 537 -5.32 -18.80 52.57
N GLN A 538 -5.20 -17.48 52.43
CA GLN A 538 -6.30 -16.53 52.21
C GLN A 538 -6.24 -15.78 50.87
N SER A 539 -5.10 -15.80 50.15
CA SER A 539 -4.94 -15.04 48.89
C SER A 539 -4.92 -15.97 47.68
N LEU A 540 -5.83 -15.77 46.73
CA LEU A 540 -5.84 -16.52 45.48
C LEU A 540 -4.77 -15.93 44.52
N GLU A 541 -3.79 -16.75 44.14
CA GLU A 541 -2.72 -16.34 43.23
C GLU A 541 -2.97 -16.81 41.79
N MET A 542 -2.87 -15.89 40.84
CA MET A 542 -2.94 -16.21 39.41
C MET A 542 -1.63 -15.86 38.72
N ASP A 543 -1.12 -16.73 37.85
CA ASP A 543 0.15 -16.51 37.16
C ASP A 543 -0.06 -16.07 35.70
N LEU A 544 0.27 -14.81 35.40
CA LEU A 544 0.32 -14.26 34.05
C LEU A 544 1.74 -14.16 33.49
N THR A 545 2.75 -14.60 34.24
CA THR A 545 4.15 -14.61 33.81
C THR A 545 4.39 -15.22 32.42
N PRO A 546 3.69 -16.31 32.00
CA PRO A 546 3.89 -16.88 30.65
C PRO A 546 3.47 -15.96 29.50
N PHE A 547 2.62 -14.96 29.78
CA PHE A 547 2.13 -13.99 28.79
C PHE A 547 2.97 -12.71 28.75
N VAL A 548 3.95 -12.56 29.65
CA VAL A 548 4.81 -11.39 29.71
C VAL A 548 6.01 -11.59 28.80
N ASP A 549 6.20 -10.66 27.86
CA ASP A 549 7.45 -10.53 27.11
C ASP A 549 8.52 -9.94 28.03
N ARG A 550 9.50 -10.78 28.40
CA ARG A 550 10.61 -10.42 29.29
C ARG A 550 11.77 -9.71 28.59
N THR A 551 11.78 -9.72 27.25
CA THR A 551 12.87 -9.13 26.46
C THR A 551 12.31 -8.17 25.40
N PRO A 552 11.53 -7.15 25.81
CA PRO A 552 11.07 -6.13 24.87
C PRO A 552 12.27 -5.38 24.29
N LEU A 553 12.22 -5.05 23.01
CA LEU A 553 13.30 -4.31 22.36
C LEU A 553 13.37 -2.87 22.89
N THR A 554 14.58 -2.46 23.27
CA THR A 554 14.87 -1.16 23.86
C THR A 554 15.76 -0.31 22.96
N ILE A 555 15.64 1.01 23.08
CA ILE A 555 16.51 2.01 22.46
C ILE A 555 16.78 3.14 23.45
N CYS A 556 17.97 3.73 23.41
CA CYS A 556 18.30 4.87 24.26
C CYS A 556 17.55 6.14 23.79
N ALA A 557 17.07 6.97 24.72
CA ALA A 557 16.38 8.23 24.43
C ALA A 557 17.24 9.20 23.60
N LYS A 558 18.57 9.19 23.80
CA LYS A 558 19.51 10.02 23.04
C LYS A 558 19.93 9.42 21.70
N ALA A 559 19.51 8.19 21.39
CA ALA A 559 19.81 7.59 20.10
C ALA A 559 19.22 8.45 18.96
N PRO A 560 19.92 8.54 17.82
CA PRO A 560 19.38 9.15 16.60
C PRO A 560 18.05 8.51 16.19
N LEU A 561 17.09 9.34 15.79
CA LEU A 561 15.74 8.90 15.41
C LEU A 561 15.75 7.94 14.21
N GLU A 562 16.78 7.97 13.37
CA GLU A 562 16.99 7.06 12.26
C GLU A 562 16.99 5.59 12.72
N TYR A 563 17.59 5.30 13.88
CA TYR A 563 17.61 3.93 14.41
C TYR A 563 16.20 3.45 14.77
N ALA A 564 15.36 4.31 15.34
CA ALA A 564 13.97 3.93 15.61
C ALA A 564 13.20 3.65 14.32
N VAL A 565 13.37 4.49 13.28
CA VAL A 565 12.75 4.26 11.96
C VAL A 565 13.20 2.93 11.35
N GLU A 566 14.49 2.62 11.38
CA GLU A 566 15.00 1.36 10.88
C GLU A 566 14.49 0.16 11.68
N MET A 567 14.43 0.24 13.01
CA MET A 567 13.88 -0.83 13.85
C MET A 567 12.40 -1.09 13.54
N PHE A 568 11.57 -0.04 13.45
CA PHE A 568 10.16 -0.20 13.10
C PHE A 568 9.95 -0.75 11.68
N SER A 569 10.82 -0.39 10.74
CA SER A 569 10.68 -0.78 9.33
C SER A 569 11.25 -2.17 9.04
N LYS A 570 12.49 -2.46 9.45
CA LYS A 570 13.20 -3.70 9.13
C LYS A 570 12.76 -4.87 10.03
N LEU A 571 12.51 -4.62 11.31
CA LEU A 571 12.07 -5.66 12.25
C LEU A 571 10.55 -5.79 12.31
N GLY A 572 9.80 -4.81 11.77
CA GLY A 572 8.34 -4.83 11.76
C GLY A 572 7.71 -4.71 13.14
N LEU A 573 8.34 -3.95 14.04
CA LEU A 573 7.92 -3.80 15.44
C LEU A 573 6.56 -3.11 15.56
N ARG A 574 5.80 -3.48 16.61
CA ARG A 574 4.56 -2.77 17.00
C ARG A 574 4.85 -1.64 17.98
N TYR A 575 5.75 -1.91 18.92
CA TYR A 575 6.19 -1.00 19.97
C TYR A 575 7.71 -1.07 20.13
N LEU A 576 8.30 -0.04 20.73
CA LEU A 576 9.72 0.09 21.03
C LEU A 576 9.86 0.80 22.38
N MET A 577 10.64 0.23 23.29
CA MET A 577 10.86 0.79 24.63
C MET A 577 12.00 1.80 24.61
N VAL A 578 11.82 2.93 25.29
CA VAL A 578 12.82 3.99 25.34
C VAL A 578 13.40 4.05 26.75
N THR A 579 14.70 3.86 26.85
CA THR A 579 15.44 3.88 28.12
C THR A 579 16.36 5.09 28.22
N GLU A 580 16.61 5.53 29.45
CA GLU A 580 17.58 6.59 29.73
C GLU A 580 19.02 6.06 29.65
N GLU A 581 19.93 6.91 29.21
CA GLU A 581 21.35 6.60 29.13
C GLU A 581 21.97 6.46 30.53
N GLY A 582 22.71 5.39 30.79
CA GLY A 582 23.43 5.15 32.04
C GLY A 582 22.58 4.54 33.15
N THR A 583 21.36 5.01 33.38
CA THR A 583 20.46 4.51 34.46
C THR A 583 19.66 3.27 34.05
N GLY A 584 19.38 3.09 32.75
CA GLY A 584 18.50 2.03 32.26
C GLY A 584 17.02 2.26 32.64
N GLN A 585 16.68 3.44 33.15
CA GLN A 585 15.31 3.81 33.52
C GLN A 585 14.39 3.77 32.30
N LEU A 586 13.17 3.26 32.45
CA LEU A 586 12.16 3.37 31.41
C LEU A 586 11.65 4.82 31.34
N VAL A 587 11.83 5.47 30.18
CA VAL A 587 11.39 6.85 29.94
C VAL A 587 10.14 6.90 29.08
N GLY A 588 9.98 5.95 28.15
CA GLY A 588 8.93 6.02 27.14
C GLY A 588 8.59 4.71 26.47
N VAL A 589 7.37 4.63 25.93
CA VAL A 589 6.95 3.57 25.02
C VAL A 589 6.52 4.21 23.71
N VAL A 590 7.21 3.85 22.64
CA VAL A 590 6.90 4.36 21.30
C VAL A 590 6.14 3.29 20.54
N ILE A 591 4.96 3.61 20.06
CA ILE A 591 4.18 2.76 19.14
C ILE A 591 4.38 3.23 17.71
N LYS A 592 4.29 2.32 16.73
CA LYS A 592 4.46 2.64 15.30
C LYS A 592 3.57 3.80 14.84
N LYS A 593 2.33 3.86 15.36
CA LYS A 593 1.36 4.94 15.12
C LYS A 593 1.89 6.33 15.49
N ARG A 594 2.63 6.44 16.61
CA ARG A 594 3.19 7.70 17.10
C ARG A 594 4.35 8.17 16.24
N LEU A 595 5.21 7.25 15.80
CA LEU A 595 6.28 7.55 14.85
C LEU A 595 5.69 8.09 13.53
N VAL A 596 4.68 7.41 12.96
CA VAL A 596 4.03 7.86 11.73
C VAL A 596 3.38 9.24 11.91
N GLY A 597 2.65 9.46 13.01
CA GLY A 597 2.05 10.77 13.29
C GLY A 597 3.09 11.89 13.42
N TYR A 598 4.23 11.62 14.04
CA TYR A 598 5.33 12.59 14.15
C TYR A 598 5.97 12.91 12.78
N LEU A 599 6.21 11.89 11.94
CA LEU A 599 6.72 12.08 10.59
C LEU A 599 5.75 12.89 9.72
N GLU A 600 4.44 12.69 9.90
CA GLU A 600 3.41 13.47 9.22
C GLU A 600 3.41 14.93 9.67
N GLN A 601 3.53 15.20 10.98
CA GLN A 601 3.66 16.57 11.49
C GLN A 601 4.89 17.28 10.90
N LEU A 602 6.04 16.59 10.85
CA LEU A 602 7.25 17.12 10.22
C LEU A 602 7.07 17.38 8.71
N ARG A 603 6.27 16.56 8.03
CA ARG A 603 5.98 16.75 6.61
C ARG A 603 5.06 17.95 6.33
N GLU A 604 4.08 18.20 7.21
CA GLU A 604 3.14 19.30 7.04
C GLU A 604 3.72 20.66 7.48
N HIS A 605 4.53 20.67 8.54
CA HIS A 605 5.07 21.90 9.17
C HIS A 605 6.56 22.11 8.92
N GLY A 606 7.25 21.18 8.27
CA GLY A 606 8.65 21.33 7.90
C GLY A 606 8.85 22.41 6.82
N PRO A 607 10.06 22.95 6.67
CA PRO A 607 10.37 23.92 5.63
C PRO A 607 10.05 23.31 4.26
N ARG A 608 9.02 23.83 3.59
CA ARG A 608 8.74 23.49 2.19
C ARG A 608 9.94 23.97 1.37
N ARG A 609 10.66 23.03 0.75
CA ARG A 609 11.65 23.36 -0.28
C ARG A 609 10.96 23.88 -1.52
#